data_AF-A0A643BYL7-F1
#
_entry.id   AF-A0A643BYL7-F1
#
_cell.length_a   1.000
_cell.length_b   1.000
_cell.length_c   1.000
_cell.angle_alpha   90.00
_cell.angle_beta   90.00
_cell.angle_gamma   90.00
#
_symmetry.space_group_name_H-M   'P 1'
#
loop_
_entity.id
_entity.type
_entity.pdbx_description
1 polymer ?
#
loop_
_entity_poly.entity_id
_entity_poly.type
_entity_poly.pdbx_seq_one_letter_code
_entity_poly.pdbx_strand_id
1 'polypeptide(L)'
;MEVDDFSEQEKHFLSNYYDRIKGSFAKADRMTSTHKNVADGYIHTAACLHSLALEEPTVIKKYLLKAAELSEKLRKVESRVSSDEDLKLTELLRYYMLNIEAAKDLLYRRTEALINYENSNKALDKAWLKSKDVKLAEAHQQECCQKFEQLSESAKEELINFKQKRVAAFRKNLIEMSELEIKHARTSPSCRVASTCSRTTEQRM
;
A
#
# COMPACT_ATOMS: atom_id res chain seq x y z
N MET A 1 0.53 25.65 24.03
CA MET A 1 -0.61 25.77 23.10
C MET A 1 -0.19 25.32 21.70
N GLU A 2 0.74 26.01 21.04
CA GLU A 2 1.16 25.72 19.65
C GLU A 2 1.68 24.29 19.38
N VAL A 3 2.39 23.68 20.34
CA VAL A 3 2.93 22.31 20.21
C VAL A 3 1.84 21.23 20.29
N ASP A 4 0.75 21.54 21.01
CA ASP A 4 -0.36 20.60 21.18
C ASP A 4 -1.32 20.67 19.99
N ASP A 5 -1.58 21.87 19.47
CA ASP A 5 -2.36 22.08 18.24
C ASP A 5 -1.74 21.34 17.04
N PHE A 6 -0.41 21.39 16.89
CA PHE A 6 0.29 20.62 15.86
C PHE A 6 0.04 19.11 16.02
N SER A 7 0.15 18.60 17.24
CA SER A 7 0.04 17.16 17.50
C SER A 7 -1.38 16.64 17.27
N GLU A 8 -2.41 17.41 17.61
CA GLU A 8 -3.80 17.07 17.33
C GLU A 8 -4.12 17.09 15.83
N GLN A 9 -3.62 18.11 15.11
CA GLN A 9 -3.75 18.18 13.66
C GLN A 9 -3.11 16.97 12.97
N GLU A 10 -1.91 16.57 13.41
CA GLU A 10 -1.22 15.39 12.88
C GLU A 10 -1.97 14.09 13.21
N LYS A 11 -2.52 13.93 14.41
CA LYS A 11 -3.37 12.77 14.75
C LYS A 11 -4.57 12.65 13.82
N HIS A 12 -5.29 13.76 13.61
CA HIS A 12 -6.45 13.78 12.72
C HIS A 12 -6.05 13.44 11.28
N PHE A 13 -4.95 14.03 10.81
CA PHE A 13 -4.39 13.75 9.50
C PHE A 13 -4.04 12.27 9.31
N LEU A 14 -3.29 11.67 10.24
CA LEU A 14 -2.88 10.27 10.16
C LEU A 14 -4.08 9.33 10.21
N SER A 15 -5.11 9.64 10.99
CA SER A 15 -6.35 8.85 11.03
C SER A 15 -7.07 8.87 9.68
N ASN A 16 -7.36 10.05 9.15
CA ASN A 16 -8.01 10.18 7.86
C ASN A 16 -7.17 9.58 6.71
N TYR A 17 -5.85 9.76 6.78
CA TYR A 17 -4.94 9.25 5.76
C TYR A 17 -4.85 7.72 5.80
N TYR A 18 -4.84 7.13 7.00
CA TYR A 18 -4.89 5.68 7.17
C TYR A 18 -6.12 5.09 6.48
N ASP A 19 -7.31 5.66 6.71
CA ASP A 19 -8.55 5.13 6.13
C ASP A 19 -8.53 5.20 4.59
N ARG A 20 -7.94 6.26 4.02
CA ARG A 20 -7.74 6.39 2.57
C ARG A 20 -6.77 5.34 2.02
N ILE A 21 -5.65 5.12 2.71
CA ILE A 21 -4.67 4.11 2.30
C ILE A 21 -5.26 2.71 2.43
N LYS A 22 -5.94 2.41 3.54
CA LYS A 22 -6.62 1.12 3.77
C LYS A 22 -7.69 0.85 2.71
N GLY A 23 -8.49 1.85 2.36
CA GLY A 23 -9.47 1.74 1.28
C GLY A 23 -8.81 1.51 -0.09
N SER A 24 -7.67 2.14 -0.34
CA SER A 24 -6.90 1.93 -1.58
C SER A 24 -6.24 0.54 -1.63
N PHE A 25 -5.70 0.08 -0.50
CA PHE A 25 -5.15 -1.26 -0.33
C PHE A 25 -6.20 -2.33 -0.64
N ALA A 26 -7.40 -2.23 -0.07
CA ALA A 26 -8.48 -3.18 -0.33
C ALA A 26 -8.89 -3.23 -1.81
N LYS A 27 -8.83 -2.09 -2.52
CA LYS A 27 -9.09 -2.06 -3.97
C LYS A 27 -7.97 -2.71 -4.77
N ALA A 28 -6.72 -2.43 -4.43
CA ALA A 28 -5.55 -3.04 -5.08
C ALA A 28 -5.51 -4.56 -4.87
N ASP A 29 -5.77 -5.02 -3.64
CA ASP A 29 -5.81 -6.45 -3.30
C ASP A 29 -6.96 -7.19 -4.02
N ARG A 30 -8.11 -6.52 -4.19
CA ARG A 30 -9.20 -7.05 -5.00
C ARG A 30 -8.84 -7.13 -6.48
N MET A 31 -8.14 -6.13 -7.01
CA MET A 31 -7.67 -6.10 -8.40
C MET A 31 -6.71 -7.27 -8.66
N THR A 32 -5.69 -7.46 -7.82
CA THR A 32 -4.73 -8.56 -7.96
C THR A 32 -5.43 -9.92 -7.86
N SER A 33 -6.39 -10.07 -6.94
CA SER A 33 -7.24 -11.27 -6.84
C SER A 33 -8.06 -11.52 -8.09
N THR A 34 -8.57 -10.46 -8.74
CA THR A 34 -9.34 -10.58 -9.98
C THR A 34 -8.46 -11.04 -11.14
N HIS A 35 -7.24 -10.52 -11.28
CA HIS A 35 -6.29 -11.02 -12.28
C HIS A 35 -5.97 -12.51 -12.10
N LYS A 36 -5.81 -12.98 -10.85
CA LYS A 36 -5.63 -14.42 -10.56
C LYS A 36 -6.83 -15.24 -11.04
N ASN A 37 -8.05 -14.82 -10.72
CA ASN A 37 -9.27 -15.50 -11.16
C ASN A 37 -9.39 -15.54 -12.70
N VAL A 38 -9.02 -14.46 -13.40
CA VAL A 38 -9.01 -14.44 -14.87
C VAL A 38 -7.97 -15.40 -15.43
N ALA A 39 -6.77 -15.45 -14.83
CA ALA A 39 -5.75 -16.42 -15.21
C ALA A 39 -6.23 -17.87 -15.04
N ASP A 40 -6.92 -18.18 -13.94
CA ASP A 40 -7.54 -19.49 -13.70
C ASP A 40 -8.64 -19.81 -14.73
N GLY A 41 -9.44 -18.81 -15.13
CA GLY A 41 -10.39 -18.93 -16.22
C GLY A 41 -9.73 -19.30 -17.56
N TYR A 42 -8.56 -18.72 -17.86
CA TYR A 42 -7.78 -19.10 -19.04
C TYR A 42 -7.23 -20.52 -18.97
N ILE A 43 -6.84 -21.01 -17.78
CA ILE A 43 -6.45 -22.42 -17.58
C ILE A 43 -7.60 -23.34 -17.98
N HIS A 44 -8.78 -23.08 -17.42
CA HIS A 44 -9.96 -23.90 -17.67
C HIS A 44 -10.36 -23.88 -19.15
N THR A 45 -10.38 -22.69 -19.75
CA THR A 45 -10.72 -22.51 -21.17
C THR A 45 -9.73 -23.27 -22.08
N ALA A 46 -8.43 -23.16 -21.80
CA ALA A 46 -7.41 -23.88 -22.57
C ALA A 46 -7.59 -25.40 -22.48
N ALA A 47 -7.87 -25.92 -21.29
CA ALA A 47 -8.13 -27.34 -21.09
C ALA A 47 -9.36 -27.83 -21.86
N CYS A 48 -10.49 -27.12 -21.78
CA CYS A 48 -11.70 -27.46 -22.53
C CYS A 48 -11.46 -27.44 -24.06
N LEU A 49 -10.77 -26.42 -24.57
CA LEU A 49 -10.42 -26.33 -25.99
C LEU A 49 -9.52 -27.49 -26.43
N HIS A 50 -8.58 -27.91 -25.58
CA HIS A 50 -7.75 -29.09 -25.84
C HIS A 50 -8.58 -30.38 -25.88
N SER A 51 -9.48 -30.60 -24.92
CA SER A 51 -10.36 -31.76 -24.91
C SER A 51 -11.24 -31.84 -26.16
N LEU A 52 -11.89 -30.73 -26.54
CA LEU A 52 -12.69 -30.66 -27.76
C LEU A 52 -11.86 -30.96 -29.02
N ALA A 53 -10.62 -30.46 -29.08
CA ALA A 53 -9.72 -30.71 -30.20
C ALA A 53 -9.30 -32.19 -30.34
N LEU A 54 -9.37 -32.98 -29.26
CA LEU A 54 -9.11 -34.43 -29.32
C LEU A 54 -10.28 -35.18 -29.96
N GLU A 55 -11.51 -34.73 -29.73
CA GLU A 55 -12.73 -35.35 -30.26
C GLU A 55 -13.03 -34.95 -31.71
N GLU A 56 -12.48 -33.82 -32.19
CA GLU A 56 -12.71 -33.30 -33.53
C GLU A 56 -11.73 -33.85 -34.60
N PRO A 57 -12.19 -34.60 -35.62
CA PRO A 57 -11.33 -35.10 -36.71
C PRO A 57 -11.19 -34.11 -37.88
N THR A 58 -11.82 -32.94 -37.79
CA THR A 58 -11.93 -31.99 -38.91
C THR A 58 -10.85 -30.90 -38.90
N VAL A 59 -10.83 -30.05 -39.94
CA VAL A 59 -9.94 -28.87 -40.03
C VAL A 59 -10.09 -27.92 -38.83
N ILE A 60 -11.23 -27.97 -38.13
CA ILE A 60 -11.53 -27.17 -36.94
C ILE A 60 -10.54 -27.45 -35.79
N LYS A 61 -10.03 -28.69 -35.68
CA LYS A 61 -9.05 -29.10 -34.66
C LYS A 61 -7.86 -28.16 -34.55
N LYS A 62 -7.29 -27.76 -35.69
CA LYS A 62 -6.13 -26.85 -35.73
C LYS A 62 -6.45 -25.48 -35.12
N TYR A 63 -7.65 -24.98 -35.33
CA TYR A 63 -8.09 -23.69 -34.78
C TYR A 63 -8.37 -23.78 -33.28
N LEU A 64 -8.95 -24.90 -32.80
CA LEU A 64 -9.16 -25.15 -31.37
C LEU A 64 -7.84 -25.23 -30.61
N LEU A 65 -6.84 -25.95 -31.14
CA LEU A 65 -5.50 -26.00 -30.54
C LEU A 65 -4.83 -24.62 -30.52
N LYS A 66 -4.96 -23.83 -31.60
CA LYS A 66 -4.42 -22.47 -31.65
C LYS A 66 -5.11 -21.53 -30.65
N ALA A 67 -6.41 -21.70 -30.43
CA ALA A 67 -7.16 -20.96 -29.41
C ALA A 67 -6.72 -21.37 -28.00
N ALA A 68 -6.48 -22.66 -27.75
CA ALA A 68 -5.97 -23.15 -26.48
C ALA A 68 -4.57 -22.57 -26.17
N GLU A 69 -3.66 -22.56 -27.16
CA GLU A 69 -2.35 -21.91 -27.04
C GLU A 69 -2.45 -20.40 -26.77
N LEU A 70 -3.44 -19.73 -27.35
CA LEU A 70 -3.69 -18.31 -27.10
C LEU A 70 -4.14 -18.08 -25.65
N SER A 71 -5.06 -18.89 -25.15
CA SER A 71 -5.51 -18.85 -23.75
C SER A 71 -4.35 -19.07 -22.79
N GLU A 72 -3.44 -20.01 -23.07
CA GLU A 72 -2.22 -20.22 -22.28
C GLU A 72 -1.26 -19.02 -22.29
N LYS A 73 -1.14 -18.32 -23.43
CA LYS A 73 -0.36 -17.08 -23.52
C LYS A 73 -1.03 -15.93 -22.74
N LEU A 74 -2.35 -15.81 -22.82
CA LEU A 74 -3.12 -14.81 -22.07
C LEU A 74 -3.02 -15.05 -20.57
N ARG A 75 -3.14 -16.30 -20.11
CA ARG A 75 -2.87 -16.66 -18.71
C ARG A 75 -1.53 -16.13 -18.22
N LYS A 76 -0.45 -16.38 -18.96
CA LYS A 76 0.90 -15.94 -18.57
C LYS A 76 1.01 -14.42 -18.44
N VAL A 77 0.32 -13.68 -19.31
CA VAL A 77 0.26 -12.22 -19.22
C VAL A 77 -0.51 -11.80 -17.97
N GLU A 78 -1.73 -12.32 -17.76
CA GLU A 78 -2.55 -11.99 -16.58
C GLU A 78 -1.84 -12.31 -15.25
N SER A 79 -1.22 -13.48 -15.15
CA SER A 79 -0.43 -13.84 -13.96
C SER A 79 0.75 -12.87 -13.76
N ARG A 80 1.36 -12.39 -14.86
CA ARG A 80 2.45 -11.41 -14.77
C ARG A 80 1.94 -10.04 -14.32
N VAL A 81 0.81 -9.59 -14.86
CA VAL A 81 0.14 -8.35 -14.44
C VAL A 81 -0.15 -8.42 -12.95
N SER A 82 -0.83 -9.48 -12.50
CA SER A 82 -1.14 -9.69 -11.08
C SER A 82 0.10 -9.57 -10.18
N SER A 83 1.19 -10.26 -10.51
CA SER A 83 2.40 -10.23 -9.68
C SER A 83 3.12 -8.89 -9.69
N ASP A 84 3.19 -8.23 -10.85
CA ASP A 84 3.84 -6.92 -10.97
C ASP A 84 3.05 -5.86 -10.20
N GLU A 85 1.71 -5.86 -10.29
CA GLU A 85 0.82 -4.95 -9.57
C GLU A 85 0.82 -5.21 -8.06
N ASP A 86 0.81 -6.48 -7.63
CA ASP A 86 0.87 -6.83 -6.21
C ASP A 86 2.17 -6.32 -5.57
N LEU A 87 3.29 -6.59 -6.23
CA LEU A 87 4.61 -6.16 -5.77
C LEU A 87 4.76 -4.63 -5.75
N LYS A 88 4.21 -3.93 -6.75
CA LYS A 88 4.43 -2.49 -6.89
C LYS A 88 3.39 -1.66 -6.16
N LEU A 89 2.12 -2.01 -6.21
CA LEU A 89 1.04 -1.20 -5.63
C LEU A 89 0.63 -1.72 -4.24
N THR A 90 0.29 -3.00 -4.14
CA THR A 90 -0.25 -3.58 -2.90
C THR A 90 0.77 -3.55 -1.76
N GLU A 91 2.03 -3.95 -2.01
CA GLU A 91 3.09 -3.89 -1.00
C GLU A 91 3.37 -2.46 -0.52
N LEU A 92 3.38 -1.47 -1.42
CA LEU A 92 3.60 -0.07 -1.05
C LEU A 92 2.48 0.45 -0.14
N LEU A 93 1.24 0.14 -0.49
CA LEU A 93 0.08 0.52 0.32
C LEU A 93 0.14 -0.13 1.70
N ARG A 94 0.48 -1.44 1.78
CA ARG A 94 0.66 -2.16 3.04
C ARG A 94 1.79 -1.56 3.89
N TYR A 95 2.92 -1.25 3.27
CA TYR A 95 4.04 -0.59 3.93
C TYR A 95 3.59 0.74 4.56
N TYR A 96 2.86 1.58 3.82
CA TYR A 96 2.39 2.85 4.36
C TYR A 96 1.29 2.71 5.41
N MET A 97 0.44 1.68 5.37
CA MET A 97 -0.49 1.39 6.48
C MET A 97 0.27 1.18 7.80
N LEU A 98 1.30 0.32 7.78
CA LEU A 98 2.13 0.02 8.94
C LEU A 98 2.90 1.25 9.43
N ASN A 99 3.46 2.05 8.51
CA ASN A 99 4.16 3.28 8.89
C ASN A 99 3.22 4.30 9.54
N ILE A 100 1.97 4.42 9.07
CA ILE A 100 0.97 5.31 9.68
C ILE A 100 0.58 4.82 11.07
N GLU A 101 0.43 3.50 11.26
CA GLU A 101 0.18 2.91 12.58
C GLU A 101 1.31 3.20 13.57
N ALA A 102 2.57 3.04 13.13
CA ALA A 102 3.73 3.39 13.95
C ALA A 102 3.78 4.89 14.31
N ALA A 103 3.42 5.78 13.38
CA ALA A 103 3.33 7.21 13.65
C ALA A 103 2.19 7.55 14.64
N LYS A 104 1.05 6.86 14.55
CA LYS A 104 -0.05 6.99 15.52
C LYS A 104 0.38 6.52 16.91
N ASP A 105 1.08 5.39 17.01
CA ASP A 105 1.62 4.87 18.27
C ASP A 105 2.62 5.84 18.91
N LEU A 106 3.50 6.46 18.12
CA LEU A 106 4.43 7.48 18.60
C LEU A 106 3.68 8.68 19.21
N LEU A 107 2.63 9.17 18.55
CA LEU A 107 1.79 10.25 19.06
C LEU A 107 1.00 9.84 20.31
N TYR A 108 0.58 8.59 20.41
CA TYR A 108 -0.07 8.03 21.60
C TYR A 108 0.91 8.03 22.79
N ARG A 109 2.11 7.46 22.63
CA ARG A 109 3.16 7.45 23.67
C ARG A 109 3.57 8.86 24.10
N ARG A 110 3.67 9.80 23.17
CA ARG A 110 3.89 11.22 23.48
C ARG A 110 2.78 11.79 24.38
N THR A 111 1.53 11.47 24.09
CA THR A 111 0.37 11.94 24.87
C THR A 111 0.39 11.37 26.29
N GLU A 112 0.71 10.08 26.44
CA GLU A 112 0.88 9.47 27.75
C GLU A 112 2.03 10.12 28.54
N ALA A 113 3.15 10.43 27.88
CA ALA A 113 4.26 11.14 28.51
C ALA A 113 3.86 12.54 28.99
N LEU A 114 3.06 13.28 28.22
CA LEU A 114 2.50 14.57 28.63
C LEU A 114 1.64 14.44 29.89
N ILE A 115 0.72 13.47 29.92
CA ILE A 115 -0.15 13.22 31.08
C ILE A 115 0.70 12.88 32.32
N ASN A 116 1.73 12.06 32.17
CA ASN A 116 2.64 11.72 33.26
C ASN A 116 3.42 12.94 33.78
N TYR A 117 3.87 13.81 32.87
CA TYR A 117 4.51 15.07 33.21
C TYR A 117 3.57 16.03 33.96
N GLU A 118 2.33 16.21 33.50
CA GLU A 118 1.36 17.05 34.20
C GLU A 118 1.02 16.51 35.60
N ASN A 119 0.93 15.18 35.74
CA ASN A 119 0.68 14.54 37.02
C ASN A 119 1.87 14.69 37.98
N SER A 120 3.10 14.53 37.50
CA SER A 120 4.31 14.74 38.32
C SER A 120 4.48 16.20 38.71
N ASN A 121 4.11 17.14 37.84
CA ASN A 121 4.08 18.57 38.16
C ASN A 121 3.07 18.88 39.29
N LYS A 122 1.85 18.35 39.21
CA LYS A 122 0.85 18.48 40.30
C LYS A 122 1.33 17.84 41.61
N ALA A 123 2.11 16.76 41.54
CA ALA A 123 2.67 16.12 42.73
C ALA A 123 3.78 16.97 43.35
N LEU A 124 4.62 17.60 42.53
CA LEU A 124 5.63 18.57 42.97
C LEU A 124 4.97 19.77 43.66
N ASP A 125 3.91 20.35 43.10
CA ASP A 125 3.16 21.44 43.73
C ASP A 125 2.64 21.07 45.13
N LYS A 126 2.14 19.83 45.29
CA LYS A 126 1.70 19.31 46.59
C LYS A 126 2.86 19.11 47.58
N ALA A 127 4.01 18.68 47.10
CA ALA A 127 5.22 18.51 47.91
C ALA A 127 5.73 19.86 48.43
N TRP A 128 5.71 20.90 47.58
CA TRP A 128 6.02 22.28 47.95
C TRP A 128 5.06 22.81 49.03
N LEU A 129 3.75 22.64 48.85
CA LEU A 129 2.76 23.08 49.84
C LEU A 129 2.92 22.41 51.21
N LYS A 130 3.42 21.17 51.26
CA LYS A 130 3.65 20.42 52.49
C LYS A 130 5.09 20.57 53.02
N SER A 131 5.97 21.26 52.29
CA SER A 131 7.42 21.34 52.55
C SER A 131 8.07 19.98 52.82
N LYS A 132 7.58 18.91 52.18
CA LYS A 132 8.01 17.53 52.40
C LYS A 132 8.30 16.84 51.08
N ASP A 133 9.40 16.07 51.02
CA ASP A 133 9.81 15.26 49.87
C ASP A 133 10.01 16.05 48.56
N VAL A 134 10.21 17.37 48.64
CA VAL A 134 10.32 18.29 47.48
C VAL A 134 11.39 17.84 46.50
N LYS A 135 12.61 17.54 46.96
CA LYS A 135 13.72 17.11 46.09
C LYS A 135 13.43 15.83 45.32
N LEU A 136 12.70 14.89 45.93
CA LEU A 136 12.33 13.63 45.27
C LEU A 136 11.24 13.86 44.22
N ALA A 137 10.24 14.69 44.53
CA ALA A 137 9.21 15.07 43.57
C ALA A 137 9.78 15.87 42.39
N GLU A 138 10.76 16.74 42.65
CA GLU A 138 11.45 17.54 41.62
C GLU A 138 12.26 16.65 40.67
N ALA A 139 13.03 15.70 41.20
CA ALA A 139 13.77 14.74 40.38
C ALA A 139 12.85 13.90 39.47
N HIS A 140 11.72 13.42 40.01
CA HIS A 140 10.74 12.65 39.23
C HIS A 140 10.02 13.50 38.17
N GLN A 141 9.70 14.75 38.48
CA GLN A 141 9.11 15.68 37.52
C GLN A 141 10.09 15.97 36.37
N GLN A 142 11.37 16.16 36.69
CA GLN A 142 12.42 16.40 35.72
C GLN A 142 12.60 15.21 34.76
N GLU A 143 12.56 13.97 35.27
CA GLU A 143 12.60 12.76 34.44
C GLU A 143 11.40 12.68 33.48
N CYS A 144 10.19 12.95 33.99
CA CYS A 144 8.98 12.97 33.17
C CYS A 144 9.04 14.06 32.09
N CYS A 145 9.59 15.24 32.42
CA CYS A 145 9.78 16.35 31.50
C CYS A 145 10.71 15.95 30.34
N GLN A 146 11.90 15.44 30.67
CA GLN A 146 12.89 15.01 29.69
C GLN A 146 12.32 13.94 28.73
N LYS A 147 11.57 12.97 29.27
CA LYS A 147 10.93 11.94 28.45
C LYS A 147 9.89 12.52 27.49
N PHE A 148 9.08 13.47 27.94
CA PHE A 148 8.10 14.15 27.09
C PHE A 148 8.75 15.02 26.00
N GLU A 149 9.83 15.73 26.35
CA GLU A 149 10.60 16.54 25.40
C GLU A 149 11.23 15.67 24.31
N GLN A 150 11.91 14.58 24.68
CA GLN A 150 12.51 13.62 23.73
C GLN A 150 11.47 13.03 22.77
N LEU A 151 10.31 12.60 23.29
CA LEU A 151 9.22 12.08 22.47
C LEU A 151 8.62 13.16 21.57
N SER A 152 8.55 14.41 22.03
CA SER A 152 8.04 15.53 21.24
C SER A 152 8.97 15.91 20.10
N GLU A 153 10.28 15.92 20.32
CA GLU A 153 11.28 16.15 19.28
C GLU A 153 11.28 15.04 18.25
N SER A 154 11.35 13.78 18.70
CA SER A 154 11.30 12.61 17.82
C SER A 154 10.01 12.57 17.01
N ALA A 155 8.85 12.85 17.61
CA ALA A 155 7.58 12.90 16.89
C ALA A 155 7.57 13.98 15.80
N LYS A 156 8.09 15.18 16.08
CA LYS A 156 8.17 16.25 15.08
C LYS A 156 9.04 15.84 13.89
N GLU A 157 10.24 15.34 14.16
CA GLU A 157 11.18 14.91 13.12
C GLU A 157 10.60 13.78 12.26
N GLU A 158 10.07 12.73 12.89
CA GLU A 158 9.52 11.58 12.20
C GLU A 158 8.29 11.94 11.34
N LEU A 159 7.43 12.84 11.81
CA LEU A 159 6.25 13.27 11.05
C LEU A 159 6.62 14.13 9.84
N ILE A 160 7.64 15.00 9.97
CA ILE A 160 8.18 15.76 8.85
C ILE A 160 8.80 14.81 7.82
N ASN A 161 9.63 13.88 8.27
CA ASN A 161 10.26 12.87 7.42
C ASN A 161 9.23 11.98 6.72
N PHE A 162 8.19 11.55 7.44
CA PHE A 162 7.09 10.77 6.91
C PHE A 162 6.40 11.50 5.76
N LYS A 163 6.05 12.79 5.93
CA LYS A 163 5.40 13.60 4.89
C LYS A 163 6.25 13.67 3.62
N GLN A 164 7.55 13.94 3.74
CA GLN A 164 8.45 14.07 2.60
C GLN A 164 8.66 12.74 1.87
N LYS A 165 9.05 11.69 2.61
CA LYS A 165 9.34 10.36 2.05
C LYS A 165 8.11 9.78 1.36
N ARG A 166 6.94 9.93 1.96
CA ARG A 166 5.66 9.46 1.41
C ARG A 166 5.35 10.05 0.04
N VAL A 167 5.43 11.38 -0.11
CA VAL A 167 5.10 12.02 -1.39
C VAL A 167 6.05 11.54 -2.48
N ALA A 168 7.35 11.44 -2.18
CA ALA A 168 8.34 10.94 -3.12
C ALA A 168 8.09 9.47 -3.52
N ALA A 169 7.80 8.61 -2.54
CA ALA A 169 7.55 7.19 -2.77
C ALA A 169 6.31 6.95 -3.63
N PHE A 170 5.17 7.59 -3.30
CA PHE A 170 3.95 7.45 -4.10
C PHE A 170 4.10 8.04 -5.50
N ARG A 171 4.80 9.18 -5.66
CA ARG A 171 5.08 9.75 -6.98
C ARG A 171 5.89 8.79 -7.85
N LYS A 172 6.99 8.26 -7.31
CA LYS A 172 7.83 7.29 -8.02
C LYS A 172 7.02 6.06 -8.40
N ASN A 173 6.21 5.56 -7.46
CA ASN A 173 5.40 4.38 -7.68
C ASN A 173 4.36 4.56 -8.78
N LEU A 174 3.61 5.66 -8.80
CA LEU A 174 2.60 5.92 -9.83
C LEU A 174 3.20 6.01 -11.24
N ILE A 175 4.41 6.56 -11.35
CA ILE A 175 5.15 6.59 -12.62
C ILE A 175 5.51 5.17 -13.05
N GLU A 176 6.15 4.40 -12.16
CA GLU A 176 6.54 3.01 -12.44
C GLU A 176 5.33 2.12 -12.78
N MET A 177 4.20 2.31 -12.09
CA MET A 177 2.94 1.60 -12.38
C MET A 177 2.42 1.93 -13.77
N SER A 178 2.38 3.20 -14.15
CA SER A 178 1.94 3.63 -15.48
C SER A 178 2.81 3.04 -16.60
N GLU A 179 4.13 2.98 -16.37
CA GLU A 179 5.07 2.35 -17.31
C GLU A 179 4.85 0.84 -17.43
N LEU A 180 4.55 0.18 -16.31
CA LEU A 180 4.21 -1.25 -16.28
C LEU A 180 2.92 -1.54 -17.03
N GLU A 181 1.85 -0.76 -16.80
CA GLU A 181 0.58 -0.90 -17.50
C GLU A 181 0.76 -0.77 -19.02
N ILE A 182 1.53 0.23 -19.48
CA ILE A 182 1.87 0.41 -20.90
C ILE A 182 2.63 -0.81 -21.43
N LYS A 183 3.59 -1.35 -20.66
CA LYS A 183 4.36 -2.53 -21.04
C LYS A 183 3.45 -3.75 -21.16
N HIS A 184 2.59 -4.01 -20.18
CA HIS A 184 1.65 -5.12 -20.19
C HIS A 184 0.71 -5.03 -21.39
N ALA A 185 0.13 -3.86 -21.67
CA ALA A 185 -0.74 -3.62 -22.82
C ALA A 185 -0.03 -3.92 -24.17
N ARG A 186 1.24 -3.55 -24.32
CA ARG A 186 2.05 -3.85 -25.52
C ARG A 186 2.41 -5.33 -25.66
N THR A 187 2.54 -6.03 -24.53
CA THR A 187 2.84 -7.47 -24.52
C THR A 187 1.60 -8.34 -24.66
N SER A 188 0.40 -7.81 -24.41
CA SER A 188 -0.85 -8.56 -24.46
C SER A 188 -1.10 -9.15 -25.87
N PRO A 189 -1.37 -10.47 -25.96
CA PRO A 189 -1.69 -11.15 -27.21
C PRO A 189 -2.87 -10.52 -27.95
N SER A 190 -3.86 -9.96 -27.24
CA SER A 190 -5.01 -9.27 -27.83
C SER A 190 -4.59 -8.11 -28.76
N CYS A 191 -3.66 -7.26 -28.29
CA CYS A 191 -3.14 -6.14 -29.07
C CYS A 191 -2.26 -6.60 -30.25
N ARG A 192 -1.57 -7.73 -30.09
CA ARG A 192 -0.79 -8.37 -31.18
C ARG A 192 -1.67 -9.01 -32.23
N VAL A 193 -2.77 -9.65 -31.84
CA VAL A 193 -3.75 -10.25 -32.76
C VAL A 193 -4.51 -9.16 -33.53
N ALA A 194 -4.90 -8.06 -32.87
CA ALA A 194 -5.50 -6.89 -33.54
C ALA A 194 -4.56 -6.25 -34.58
N SER A 195 -3.27 -6.11 -34.24
CA SER A 195 -2.26 -5.57 -35.18
C SER A 195 -1.88 -6.55 -36.30
N THR A 196 -1.97 -7.87 -36.09
CA THR A 196 -1.83 -8.83 -37.19
C THR A 196 -3.06 -8.86 -38.10
N CYS A 197 -4.27 -8.77 -37.55
CA CYS A 197 -5.51 -8.67 -38.34
C CYS A 197 -5.53 -7.41 -39.23
N SER A 198 -5.03 -6.28 -38.71
CA SER A 198 -4.94 -5.00 -39.45
C SER A 198 -3.95 -5.10 -40.63
N ARG A 199 -2.81 -5.79 -40.45
CA ARG A 199 -1.83 -5.99 -41.54
C ARG A 199 -2.31 -6.96 -42.62
N THR A 200 -3.12 -7.96 -42.27
CA THR A 200 -3.72 -8.87 -43.26
C THR A 200 -4.89 -8.26 -44.04
N THR A 201 -5.48 -7.17 -43.54
CA THR A 201 -6.50 -6.41 -44.29
C THR A 201 -5.87 -5.42 -45.27
N GLU A 202 -4.73 -4.81 -44.92
CA GLU A 202 -3.95 -3.97 -45.85
C GLU A 202 -3.25 -4.76 -46.97
N GLN A 203 -2.95 -6.04 -46.79
CA GLN A 203 -2.38 -6.90 -47.85
C GLN A 203 -3.44 -7.56 -48.77
N ARG A 204 -4.73 -7.23 -48.59
CA ARG A 204 -5.85 -7.74 -49.41
C ARG A 204 -6.64 -6.63 -50.13
N MET A 205 -6.14 -5.40 -50.13
CA MET A 205 -6.51 -4.35 -51.09
C MET A 205 -5.38 -4.14 -52.08
#